data_AF-A0AAP0DPN5-F1
#
_entry.id   AF-A0AAP0DPN5-F1
#
_cell.length_a   1.000
_cell.length_b   1.000
_cell.length_c   1.000
_cell.angle_alpha   90.00
_cell.angle_beta   90.00
_cell.angle_gamma   90.00
#
_symmetry.space_group_name_H-M   'P 1'
#
loop_
_entity.id
_entity.type
_entity.pdbx_description
1 polymer ?
#
loop_
_entity_poly.entity_id
_entity_poly.type
_entity_poly.pdbx_seq_one_letter_code
_entity_poly.pdbx_strand_id
1 'polypeptide(L)'
;MAAVLRMSADIIRPAANYNDDVPSYILHNPRYYPHFKDCIGAIDGTHVKALVPKSEQPNDSKREGLKHDLTKFPDGESAGRLNHKEIVVSTDEMEVLRLPLSASQKGKLISAGYTSIASISSTSPSHLALELKVSEDEALEILKNVSDGSRLKRTSSSLTVLNGAQSAWDMLQEEETTRVHITTSCADLDSILGGGISCKEVTEIGGVPGIGKTQLGIQLAVNVQIPYDYGGVGGKAIYIDTEGSFMAERALQIAEACSHDMAEYSRLYHKGPQACEVKTMQPKDFLENILYFRVCSYTEQIALTNYLDEFIKDHKDVKVLIIDSITFHFRQDFDDMALRTRVLGGIALNLMKLARKFGVAVVLLNQVTTKYSDGSFHLALALGDSWSHASTNRIILHWNGDERYAYIDKSPSLRSASAPYSVTPKGIRNSSSNNKRIKHI
;
A
#
# COMPACT_ATOMS: atom_id res chain seq x y z
N MET A 1 32.14 -7.76 2.23
CA MET A 1 32.15 -6.78 3.35
C MET A 1 33.54 -6.31 3.79
N ALA A 2 34.55 -7.18 3.95
CA ALA A 2 35.86 -6.76 4.48
C ALA A 2 36.66 -5.75 3.60
N ALA A 3 36.49 -5.79 2.27
CA ALA A 3 37.16 -4.84 1.36
C ALA A 3 36.51 -3.45 1.38
N VAL A 4 35.18 -3.38 1.45
CA VAL A 4 34.42 -2.11 1.57
C VAL A 4 34.69 -1.44 2.93
N LEU A 5 34.81 -2.24 4.01
CA LEU A 5 35.21 -1.75 5.34
C LEU A 5 36.68 -1.28 5.40
N ARG A 6 37.57 -1.80 4.54
CA ARG A 6 38.95 -1.29 4.44
C ARG A 6 39.01 0.01 3.65
N MET A 7 38.17 0.19 2.63
CA MET A 7 38.09 1.45 1.88
C MET A 7 37.43 2.59 2.67
N SER A 8 36.50 2.30 3.60
CA SER A 8 35.83 3.34 4.37
C SER A 8 36.77 4.15 5.28
N ALA A 9 37.87 3.55 5.75
CA ALA A 9 38.86 4.23 6.60
C ALA A 9 39.65 5.32 5.85
N ASP A 10 39.78 5.19 4.52
CA ASP A 10 40.52 6.15 3.69
C ASP A 10 39.60 7.15 2.96
N ILE A 11 38.32 6.81 2.77
CA ILE A 11 37.34 7.65 2.05
C ILE A 11 36.48 8.49 3.01
N ILE A 12 36.19 8.01 4.21
CA ILE A 12 35.35 8.70 5.19
C ILE A 12 36.25 9.11 6.37
N ARG A 13 36.89 10.27 6.24
CA ARG A 13 37.58 10.92 7.36
C ARG A 13 36.74 12.12 7.82
N PRO A 14 36.35 12.21 9.11
CA PRO A 14 35.71 13.40 9.59
C PRO A 14 36.66 14.60 9.48
N ALA A 15 36.11 15.78 9.24
CA ALA A 15 36.90 17.02 9.22
C ALA A 15 37.59 17.21 10.59
N ALA A 16 38.74 17.89 10.61
CA ALA A 16 39.53 18.07 11.85
C ALA A 16 38.76 18.78 12.98
N ASN A 17 37.70 19.51 12.62
CA ASN A 17 36.83 20.29 13.49
C ASN A 17 35.46 19.63 13.73
N TYR A 18 35.26 18.34 13.40
CA TYR A 18 33.91 17.75 13.45
C TYR A 18 33.30 17.67 14.86
N ASN A 19 34.11 17.73 15.92
CA ASN A 19 33.66 17.76 17.32
C ASN A 19 33.35 19.17 17.83
N ASP A 20 33.54 20.21 17.02
CA ASP A 20 33.37 21.61 17.46
C ASP A 20 31.88 21.94 17.72
N ASP A 21 30.96 21.19 17.11
CA ASP A 21 29.51 21.36 17.23
C ASP A 21 28.85 20.46 18.31
N VAL A 22 29.64 19.82 19.19
CA VAL A 22 29.07 18.99 20.27
C VAL A 22 28.33 19.89 21.27
N PRO A 23 27.01 19.68 21.51
CA PRO A 23 26.26 20.50 22.45
C PRO A 23 26.86 20.49 23.86
N SER A 24 26.89 21.66 24.51
CA SER A 24 27.59 21.87 25.78
C SER A 24 27.11 20.93 26.90
N TYR A 25 25.84 20.51 26.87
CA TYR A 25 25.24 19.59 27.83
C TYR A 25 25.71 18.13 27.67
N ILE A 26 26.29 17.78 26.51
CA ILE A 26 26.94 16.48 26.27
C ILE A 26 28.44 16.59 26.55
N LEU A 27 29.08 17.66 26.04
CA LEU A 27 30.53 17.90 26.17
C LEU A 27 31.01 17.87 27.62
N HIS A 28 30.23 18.45 28.53
CA HIS A 28 30.59 18.54 29.96
C HIS A 28 30.00 17.42 30.82
N ASN A 29 29.28 16.46 30.23
CA ASN A 29 28.65 15.39 30.99
C ASN A 29 29.56 14.14 31.02
N PRO A 30 30.16 13.80 32.18
CA PRO A 30 31.10 12.68 32.27
C PRO A 30 30.44 11.32 32.02
N ARG A 31 29.10 11.24 32.08
CA ARG A 31 28.34 10.02 31.77
C ARG A 31 28.09 9.87 30.27
N TYR A 32 27.97 10.97 29.52
CA TYR A 32 27.64 10.91 28.10
C TYR A 32 28.88 11.08 27.21
N TYR A 33 29.76 12.03 27.54
CA TYR A 33 30.89 12.39 26.69
C TYR A 33 31.76 11.19 26.27
N PRO A 34 32.11 10.20 27.12
CA PRO A 34 32.90 9.05 26.69
C PRO A 34 32.28 8.20 25.57
N HIS A 35 30.95 8.25 25.42
CA HIS A 35 30.21 7.47 24.40
C HIS A 35 30.00 8.24 23.09
N PHE A 36 30.14 9.57 23.12
CA PHE A 36 29.94 10.44 21.95
C PHE A 36 31.25 11.03 21.43
N LYS A 37 32.32 10.97 22.23
CA LYS A 37 33.68 11.29 21.82
C LYS A 37 34.07 10.35 20.67
N ASP A 38 34.51 10.92 19.56
CA ASP A 38 34.97 10.20 18.36
C ASP A 38 33.85 9.57 17.49
N CYS A 39 32.57 9.86 17.78
CA CYS A 39 31.42 9.43 16.96
C CYS A 39 31.13 10.41 15.79
N ILE A 40 31.21 9.96 14.54
CA ILE A 40 30.76 10.72 13.36
C ILE A 40 29.24 10.91 13.45
N GLY A 41 28.79 12.16 13.53
CA GLY A 41 27.46 12.55 14.00
C GLY A 41 26.28 11.75 13.44
N ALA A 42 25.45 11.24 14.35
CA ALA A 42 24.05 10.90 14.11
C ALA A 42 23.18 12.16 14.26
N ILE A 43 23.49 13.22 13.51
CA ILE A 43 22.80 14.52 13.56
C ILE A 43 22.13 14.82 12.21
N ASP A 44 21.46 13.81 11.63
CA ASP A 44 20.48 14.04 10.55
C ASP A 44 19.40 12.94 10.48
N GLY A 45 18.95 12.44 11.65
CA GLY A 45 17.83 11.51 11.74
C GLY A 45 18.03 10.10 11.14
N THR A 46 19.21 9.78 10.60
CA THR A 46 19.52 8.45 10.06
C THR A 46 19.81 7.47 11.19
N HIS A 47 18.84 6.63 11.54
CA HIS A 47 19.00 5.60 12.57
C HIS A 47 19.73 4.38 11.99
N VAL A 48 20.98 4.16 12.38
CA VAL A 48 21.68 2.89 12.16
C VAL A 48 21.45 2.00 13.40
N LYS A 49 20.88 0.80 13.21
CA LYS A 49 20.81 -0.20 14.30
C LYS A 49 22.22 -0.65 14.66
N ALA A 50 22.72 -0.18 15.79
CA ALA A 50 23.95 -0.70 16.40
C ALA A 50 23.60 -1.85 17.35
N LEU A 51 24.24 -3.01 17.15
CA LEU A 51 24.24 -4.10 18.12
C LEU A 51 25.59 -4.11 18.84
N VAL A 52 25.57 -4.08 20.17
CA VAL A 52 26.78 -4.23 20.99
C VAL A 52 27.15 -5.72 21.05
N PRO A 53 28.40 -6.11 20.72
CA PRO A 53 28.88 -7.48 20.88
C PRO A 53 28.65 -7.96 22.32
N LYS A 54 28.29 -9.25 22.50
CA LYS A 54 27.97 -9.82 23.83
C LYS A 54 29.06 -9.62 24.89
N SER A 55 30.31 -9.42 24.48
CA SER A 55 31.46 -9.15 25.36
C SER A 55 31.46 -7.75 25.98
N GLU A 56 30.69 -6.81 25.44
CA GLU A 56 30.68 -5.39 25.82
C GLU A 56 29.31 -4.92 26.35
N GLN A 57 28.35 -5.84 26.47
CA GLN A 57 27.08 -5.55 27.11
C GLN A 57 27.28 -5.48 28.64
N PRO A 58 26.76 -4.44 29.32
CA PRO A 58 26.89 -4.33 30.77
C PRO A 58 26.21 -5.52 31.45
N ASN A 59 26.90 -6.12 32.43
CA ASN A 59 26.33 -7.21 33.24
C ASN A 59 25.11 -6.69 34.02
N ASP A 60 23.92 -7.17 33.66
CA ASP A 60 22.68 -6.98 34.42
C ASP A 60 22.74 -7.76 35.74
N SER A 61 23.52 -7.25 36.69
CA SER A 61 23.54 -7.67 38.08
C SER A 61 23.02 -6.54 38.94
N LYS A 62 21.69 -6.35 38.95
CA LYS A 62 20.83 -5.92 40.07
C LYS A 62 19.39 -5.68 39.61
N ARG A 63 18.59 -6.75 39.58
CA ARG A 63 17.30 -6.84 40.27
C ARG A 63 16.75 -8.26 40.16
N GLU A 64 16.62 -8.86 41.33
CA GLU A 64 16.19 -10.24 41.60
C GLU A 64 14.75 -10.49 41.16
N GLY A 65 14.49 -11.73 40.73
CA GLY A 65 13.15 -12.21 40.41
C GLY A 65 13.15 -13.64 39.90
N LEU A 66 13.60 -14.58 40.74
CA LEU A 66 13.45 -16.03 40.68
C LEU A 66 13.68 -16.75 39.32
N LYS A 67 14.89 -17.30 39.15
CA LYS A 67 15.07 -18.58 38.45
C LYS A 67 15.72 -19.56 39.41
N HIS A 68 14.96 -20.58 39.80
CA HIS A 68 15.55 -21.80 40.35
C HIS A 68 16.29 -22.52 39.22
N ASP A 69 17.59 -22.66 39.40
CA ASP A 69 18.48 -23.51 38.61
C ASP A 69 18.47 -24.91 39.22
N LEU A 70 18.26 -25.93 38.39
CA LEU A 70 18.49 -27.32 38.73
C LEU A 70 19.01 -28.07 37.50
N THR A 71 20.32 -27.99 37.28
CA THR A 71 21.08 -29.10 36.67
C THR A 71 22.11 -29.62 37.67
N LYS A 72 21.65 -30.49 38.56
CA LYS A 72 22.51 -31.47 39.27
C LYS A 72 21.78 -32.80 39.25
N PHE A 73 22.34 -33.77 38.53
CA PHE A 73 21.98 -35.18 38.64
C PHE A 73 22.68 -35.79 39.86
N PRO A 74 21.97 -36.61 40.64
CA PRO A 74 22.56 -37.76 41.30
C PRO A 74 21.99 -39.06 40.74
N ASP A 75 22.84 -40.09 40.78
CA ASP A 75 22.61 -41.46 40.33
C ASP A 75 21.43 -42.16 41.00
N GLY A 76 20.85 -43.13 40.28
CA GLY A 76 20.21 -44.30 40.88
C GLY A 76 18.68 -44.36 40.82
N GLU A 77 18.21 -45.49 40.27
CA GLU A 77 16.91 -46.14 40.49
C GLU A 77 15.70 -45.85 39.57
N SER A 78 15.46 -46.88 38.74
CA SER A 78 14.17 -47.50 38.39
C SER A 78 13.10 -46.74 37.59
N ALA A 79 13.10 -47.06 36.29
CA ALA A 79 11.98 -47.58 35.50
C ALA A 79 10.57 -47.03 35.80
N GLY A 80 10.24 -45.90 35.17
CA GLY A 80 8.88 -45.40 35.00
C GLY A 80 8.62 -45.05 33.53
N ARG A 81 7.82 -45.89 32.87
CA ARG A 81 7.39 -45.84 31.47
C ARG A 81 6.82 -44.45 31.11
N LEU A 82 7.52 -43.69 30.25
CA LEU A 82 7.05 -42.42 29.70
C LEU A 82 6.94 -42.52 28.18
N ASN A 83 5.76 -42.17 27.69
CA ASN A 83 5.33 -42.23 26.29
C ASN A 83 6.29 -41.48 25.36
N HIS A 84 6.66 -42.14 24.26
CA HIS A 84 7.29 -41.51 23.10
C HIS A 84 6.45 -40.32 22.64
N LYS A 85 6.93 -39.10 22.86
CA LYS A 85 6.63 -37.96 21.99
C LYS A 85 7.76 -37.89 20.98
N GLU A 86 7.51 -38.44 19.79
CA GLU A 86 8.27 -38.12 18.60
C GLU A 86 8.29 -36.60 18.43
N ILE A 87 9.49 -36.01 18.45
CA ILE A 87 9.69 -34.69 17.86
C ILE A 87 9.69 -34.93 16.35
N VAL A 88 8.51 -34.80 15.74
CA VAL A 88 8.40 -34.68 14.29
C VAL A 88 8.92 -33.29 13.93
N VAL A 89 10.20 -33.20 13.58
CA VAL A 89 10.70 -32.06 12.81
C VAL A 89 10.02 -32.16 11.46
N SER A 90 9.18 -31.18 11.13
CA SER A 90 8.56 -31.10 9.81
C SER A 90 9.64 -31.10 8.74
N THR A 91 9.73 -32.19 7.97
CA THR A 91 10.68 -32.40 6.88
C THR A 91 10.42 -31.52 5.64
N ASP A 92 9.56 -30.51 5.75
CA ASP A 92 9.11 -29.67 4.64
C ASP A 92 9.93 -28.38 4.43
N GLU A 93 10.89 -28.04 5.30
CA GLU A 93 11.64 -26.77 5.20
C GLU A 93 13.10 -26.88 4.67
N MET A 94 13.58 -28.05 4.23
CA MET A 94 14.92 -28.18 3.63
C MET A 94 14.89 -28.67 2.19
N GLU A 95 14.38 -27.83 1.29
CA GLU A 95 14.34 -28.10 -0.16
C GLU A 95 15.75 -28.13 -0.79
N VAL A 96 16.69 -27.36 -0.25
CA VAL A 96 18.05 -27.21 -0.80
C VAL A 96 18.85 -28.51 -0.77
N LEU A 97 18.62 -29.37 0.22
CA LEU A 97 19.26 -30.68 0.32
C LEU A 97 18.88 -31.62 -0.83
N ARG A 98 17.71 -31.41 -1.44
CA ARG A 98 17.16 -32.22 -2.55
C ARG A 98 17.63 -31.75 -3.93
N LEU A 99 18.36 -30.65 -4.02
CA LEU A 99 18.86 -30.11 -5.29
C LEU A 99 20.01 -30.96 -5.86
N PRO A 100 20.17 -31.02 -7.19
CA PRO A 100 21.29 -31.70 -7.86
C PRO A 100 22.58 -30.87 -7.77
N LEU A 101 23.01 -30.57 -6.56
CA LEU A 101 24.22 -29.80 -6.24
C LEU A 101 25.23 -30.65 -5.46
N SER A 102 26.51 -30.31 -5.55
CA SER A 102 27.55 -30.95 -4.72
C SER A 102 27.32 -30.68 -3.22
N ALA A 103 27.84 -31.57 -2.37
CA ALA A 103 27.75 -31.40 -0.91
C ALA A 103 28.38 -30.08 -0.43
N SER A 104 29.45 -29.63 -1.10
CA SER A 104 30.10 -28.34 -0.84
C SER A 104 29.17 -27.16 -1.15
N GLN A 105 28.52 -27.15 -2.32
CA GLN A 105 27.57 -26.10 -2.72
C GLN A 105 26.35 -26.05 -1.80
N LYS A 106 25.80 -27.20 -1.41
CA LYS A 106 24.69 -27.28 -0.44
C LYS A 106 25.08 -26.73 0.93
N GLY A 107 26.27 -27.10 1.41
CA GLY A 107 26.82 -26.58 2.67
C GLY A 107 26.98 -25.06 2.66
N LYS A 108 27.52 -24.50 1.56
CA LYS A 108 27.65 -23.04 1.39
C LYS A 108 26.29 -22.34 1.42
N LEU A 109 25.30 -22.83 0.66
CA LEU A 109 23.93 -22.27 0.63
C LEU A 109 23.27 -22.24 2.00
N ILE A 110 23.29 -23.38 2.70
CA ILE A 110 22.69 -23.49 4.04
C ILE A 110 23.41 -22.58 5.03
N SER A 111 24.75 -22.51 4.97
CA SER A 111 25.53 -21.62 5.84
C SER A 111 25.28 -20.14 5.60
N ALA A 112 24.86 -19.78 4.38
CA ALA A 112 24.46 -18.42 4.01
C ALA A 112 22.97 -18.13 4.27
N GLY A 113 22.22 -19.09 4.85
CA GLY A 113 20.81 -18.90 5.22
C GLY A 113 19.82 -19.24 4.10
N TYR A 114 20.28 -19.77 2.97
CA TYR A 114 19.41 -20.25 1.89
C TYR A 114 18.87 -21.64 2.22
N THR A 115 17.63 -21.71 2.71
CA THR A 115 16.95 -22.96 3.06
C THR A 115 15.84 -23.36 2.08
N SER A 116 15.40 -22.45 1.21
CA SER A 116 14.35 -22.67 0.21
C SER A 116 14.77 -22.34 -1.21
N ILE A 117 14.17 -23.00 -2.22
CA ILE A 117 14.46 -22.73 -3.63
C ILE A 117 14.08 -21.30 -4.03
N ALA A 118 12.99 -20.78 -3.45
CA ALA A 118 12.52 -19.42 -3.70
C ALA A 118 13.55 -18.36 -3.29
N SER A 119 14.20 -18.52 -2.13
CA SER A 119 15.23 -17.61 -1.64
C SER A 119 16.47 -17.57 -2.55
N ILE A 120 16.85 -18.71 -3.12
CA ILE A 120 17.99 -18.81 -4.05
C ILE A 120 17.63 -18.20 -5.41
N SER A 121 16.41 -18.46 -5.89
CA SER A 121 15.96 -18.05 -7.23
C SER A 121 15.69 -16.55 -7.35
N SER A 122 15.48 -15.84 -6.22
CA SER A 122 15.30 -14.39 -6.19
C SER A 122 16.60 -13.58 -6.21
N THR A 123 17.75 -14.25 -6.12
CA THR A 123 19.06 -13.60 -5.99
C THR A 123 19.79 -13.50 -7.34
N SER A 124 20.51 -12.39 -7.59
CA SER A 124 21.34 -12.26 -8.79
C SER A 124 22.60 -13.13 -8.71
N PRO A 125 23.16 -13.60 -9.83
CA PRO A 125 24.41 -14.39 -9.83
C PRO A 125 25.57 -13.68 -9.14
N SER A 126 25.72 -12.38 -9.36
CA SER A 126 26.74 -11.55 -8.72
C SER A 126 26.57 -11.42 -7.21
N HIS A 127 25.32 -11.33 -6.73
CA HIS A 127 25.04 -11.27 -5.30
C HIS A 127 25.25 -12.62 -4.62
N LEU A 128 24.82 -13.71 -5.28
CA LEU A 128 25.00 -15.07 -4.79
C LEU A 128 26.49 -15.44 -4.73
N ALA A 129 27.29 -15.05 -5.73
CA ALA A 129 28.73 -15.26 -5.74
C ALA A 129 29.42 -14.59 -4.55
N LEU A 130 29.02 -13.36 -4.22
CA LEU A 130 29.56 -12.59 -3.10
C LEU A 130 29.21 -13.21 -1.74
N GLU A 131 27.99 -13.70 -1.57
CA GLU A 131 27.53 -14.31 -0.31
C GLU A 131 28.13 -15.70 -0.09
N LEU A 132 28.15 -16.54 -1.12
CA LEU A 132 28.70 -17.90 -1.05
C LEU A 132 30.24 -17.92 -1.14
N LYS A 133 30.87 -16.78 -1.44
CA LYS A 133 32.31 -16.62 -1.66
C LYS A 133 32.83 -17.58 -2.74
N VAL A 134 32.15 -17.58 -3.88
CA VAL A 134 32.45 -18.42 -5.05
C VAL A 134 32.70 -17.56 -6.29
N SER A 135 33.21 -18.16 -7.36
CA SER A 135 33.30 -17.45 -8.65
C SER A 135 31.90 -17.17 -9.20
N GLU A 136 31.78 -16.14 -10.04
CA GLU A 136 30.52 -15.82 -10.70
C GLU A 136 30.03 -16.97 -11.60
N ASP A 137 30.97 -17.72 -12.20
CA ASP A 137 30.68 -18.95 -12.95
C ASP A 137 30.11 -20.08 -12.08
N GLU A 138 30.66 -20.28 -10.87
CA GLU A 138 30.14 -21.29 -9.91
C GLU A 138 28.75 -20.88 -9.40
N ALA A 139 28.51 -19.59 -9.17
CA ALA A 139 27.18 -19.08 -8.78
C ALA A 139 26.14 -19.24 -9.88
N LEU A 140 26.52 -18.98 -11.14
CA LEU A 140 25.69 -19.23 -12.32
C LEU A 140 25.35 -20.72 -12.46
N GLU A 141 26.33 -21.59 -12.25
CA GLU A 141 26.14 -23.04 -12.29
C GLU A 141 25.18 -23.52 -11.19
N ILE A 142 25.30 -22.98 -9.97
CA ILE A 142 24.37 -23.27 -8.86
C ILE A 142 22.94 -22.85 -9.24
N LEU A 143 22.74 -21.62 -9.73
CA LEU A 143 21.42 -21.13 -10.13
C LEU A 143 20.81 -21.94 -11.28
N LYS A 144 21.64 -22.39 -12.23
CA LYS A 144 21.22 -23.26 -13.33
C LYS A 144 20.77 -24.63 -12.81
N ASN A 145 21.53 -25.27 -11.92
CA ASN A 145 21.18 -26.56 -11.34
C ASN A 145 19.96 -26.49 -10.41
N VAL A 146 19.76 -25.36 -9.70
CA VAL A 146 18.55 -25.09 -8.92
C VAL A 146 17.33 -24.99 -9.86
N SER A 147 17.50 -24.30 -10.98
CA SER A 147 16.47 -24.16 -12.02
C SER A 147 16.13 -25.50 -12.69
N ASP A 148 17.14 -26.33 -13.00
CA ASP A 148 16.96 -27.64 -13.62
C ASP A 148 16.37 -28.69 -12.66
N GLY A 149 16.74 -28.67 -11.36
CA GLY A 149 16.12 -29.52 -10.33
C GLY A 149 14.63 -29.24 -10.10
N SER A 150 14.17 -28.02 -10.40
CA SER A 150 12.75 -27.64 -10.34
C SER A 150 11.93 -28.11 -11.56
N ARG A 151 12.59 -28.54 -12.64
CA ARG A 151 11.95 -28.95 -13.91
C ARG A 151 11.19 -30.27 -13.83
N LEU A 152 11.38 -31.09 -12.79
CA LEU A 152 10.56 -32.30 -12.61
C LEU A 152 9.14 -32.02 -12.06
N LYS A 153 8.83 -30.77 -11.69
CA LYS A 153 7.49 -30.41 -11.14
C LYS A 153 6.77 -29.24 -11.80
N ARG A 154 7.36 -28.50 -12.74
CA ARG A 154 6.66 -27.39 -13.40
C ARG A 154 7.03 -27.30 -14.87
N THR A 155 6.12 -27.77 -15.70
CA THR A 155 5.96 -27.27 -17.07
C THR A 155 5.85 -25.75 -17.02
N SER A 156 6.68 -25.08 -17.81
CA SER A 156 6.65 -23.65 -18.12
C SER A 156 6.89 -22.67 -16.97
N SER A 157 8.16 -22.43 -16.63
CA SER A 157 8.57 -21.11 -16.09
C SER A 157 10.08 -20.90 -16.27
N SER A 158 10.46 -20.46 -17.46
CA SER A 158 11.80 -19.96 -17.75
C SER A 158 11.75 -18.43 -17.72
N LEU A 159 12.56 -17.77 -16.87
CA LEU A 159 13.01 -16.37 -16.99
C LEU A 159 11.99 -15.25 -16.65
N THR A 160 11.91 -14.74 -15.43
CA THR A 160 11.02 -13.59 -15.08
C THR A 160 11.33 -12.26 -15.79
N VAL A 161 12.52 -12.08 -16.37
CA VAL A 161 12.86 -10.91 -17.22
C VAL A 161 12.51 -11.14 -18.70
N LEU A 162 12.46 -12.40 -19.18
CA LEU A 162 12.07 -12.75 -20.55
C LEU A 162 10.62 -13.26 -20.65
N ASN A 163 9.97 -13.60 -19.53
CA ASN A 163 8.53 -13.85 -19.36
C ASN A 163 7.74 -12.58 -19.00
N GLY A 164 8.40 -11.42 -18.92
CA GLY A 164 7.72 -10.14 -18.70
C GLY A 164 6.93 -9.66 -19.93
N ALA A 165 7.15 -10.28 -21.10
CA ALA A 165 6.37 -10.02 -22.29
C ALA A 165 5.06 -10.83 -22.23
N GLN A 166 4.00 -10.17 -21.79
CA GLN A 166 2.61 -10.62 -22.00
C GLN A 166 2.15 -10.13 -23.37
N SER A 167 1.42 -10.95 -24.14
CA SER A 167 0.84 -10.46 -25.39
C SER A 167 -0.24 -9.42 -25.08
N ALA A 168 -0.43 -8.45 -25.97
CA ALA A 168 -1.51 -7.48 -25.82
C ALA A 168 -2.90 -8.16 -25.74
N TRP A 169 -3.04 -9.35 -26.35
CA TRP A 169 -4.25 -10.15 -26.29
C TRP A 169 -4.47 -10.77 -24.89
N ASP A 170 -3.43 -11.35 -24.29
CA ASP A 170 -3.52 -11.91 -22.94
C ASP A 170 -3.80 -10.81 -21.91
N MET A 171 -3.19 -9.62 -22.09
CA MET A 171 -3.46 -8.45 -21.26
C MET A 171 -4.91 -8.00 -21.37
N LEU A 172 -5.47 -7.95 -22.59
CA LEU A 172 -6.88 -7.60 -22.80
C LEU A 172 -7.82 -8.62 -22.13
N GLN A 173 -7.57 -9.92 -22.29
CA GLN A 173 -8.38 -10.96 -21.64
C GLN A 173 -8.32 -10.88 -20.12
N GLU A 174 -7.12 -10.66 -19.56
CA GLU A 174 -6.96 -10.47 -18.12
C GLU A 174 -7.69 -9.21 -17.64
N GLU A 175 -7.62 -8.10 -18.39
CA GLU A 175 -8.37 -6.89 -18.08
C GLU A 175 -9.88 -7.12 -18.15
N GLU A 176 -10.41 -7.74 -19.20
CA GLU A 176 -11.85 -7.98 -19.34
C GLU A 176 -12.41 -8.88 -18.22
N THR A 177 -11.61 -9.84 -17.76
CA THR A 177 -12.01 -10.76 -16.69
C THR A 177 -11.81 -10.20 -15.28
N THR A 178 -10.89 -9.23 -15.10
CA THR A 178 -10.54 -8.67 -13.79
C THR A 178 -10.90 -7.20 -13.62
N ARG A 179 -11.56 -6.59 -14.60
CA ARG A 179 -12.09 -5.22 -14.52
C ARG A 179 -13.20 -5.18 -13.48
N VAL A 180 -12.95 -4.38 -12.46
CA VAL A 180 -13.85 -4.17 -11.33
C VAL A 180 -13.97 -2.67 -11.14
N HIS A 181 -15.21 -2.19 -11.10
CA HIS A 181 -15.53 -0.78 -10.93
C HIS A 181 -16.36 -0.60 -9.66
N ILE A 182 -16.16 0.53 -8.98
CA ILE A 182 -16.98 0.96 -7.86
C ILE A 182 -17.96 2.00 -8.39
N THR A 183 -19.26 1.68 -8.36
CA THR A 183 -20.33 2.60 -8.76
C THR A 183 -20.28 3.89 -7.95
N THR A 184 -20.60 5.01 -8.59
CA THR A 184 -20.81 6.32 -7.94
C THR A 184 -22.22 6.52 -7.41
N SER A 185 -23.12 5.53 -7.62
CA SER A 185 -24.57 5.63 -7.43
C SER A 185 -25.26 6.70 -8.29
N CYS A 186 -24.58 7.20 -9.32
CA CYS A 186 -25.12 8.09 -10.33
C CYS A 186 -24.91 7.45 -11.70
N ALA A 187 -25.99 6.98 -12.33
CA ALA A 187 -25.88 6.23 -13.58
C ALA A 187 -25.27 7.07 -14.72
N ASP A 188 -25.53 8.38 -14.74
CA ASP A 188 -24.95 9.28 -15.75
C ASP A 188 -23.43 9.40 -15.57
N LEU A 189 -22.97 9.47 -14.31
CA LEU A 189 -21.55 9.52 -13.97
C LEU A 189 -20.87 8.17 -14.24
N ASP A 190 -21.48 7.06 -13.83
CA ASP A 190 -20.97 5.72 -14.12
C ASP A 190 -20.86 5.46 -15.62
N SER A 191 -21.82 5.95 -16.41
CA SER A 191 -21.82 5.84 -17.88
C SER A 191 -20.58 6.50 -18.50
N ILE A 192 -20.25 7.73 -18.11
CA ILE A 192 -19.06 8.42 -18.64
C ILE A 192 -17.76 7.80 -18.12
N LEU A 193 -17.79 7.20 -16.92
CA LEU A 193 -16.63 6.53 -16.32
C LEU A 193 -16.44 5.07 -16.78
N GLY A 194 -17.30 4.57 -17.68
CA GLY A 194 -17.21 3.19 -18.16
C GLY A 194 -17.60 2.14 -17.10
N GLY A 195 -18.50 2.48 -16.18
CA GLY A 195 -19.02 1.61 -15.13
C GLY A 195 -18.79 2.12 -13.70
N GLY A 196 -18.00 3.18 -13.53
CA GLY A 196 -17.68 3.78 -12.23
C GLY A 196 -16.17 3.93 -12.03
N ILE A 197 -15.74 4.06 -10.77
CA ILE A 197 -14.32 4.23 -10.43
C ILE A 197 -13.58 2.90 -10.61
N SER A 198 -12.61 2.87 -11.52
CA SER A 198 -11.81 1.68 -11.83
C SER A 198 -10.87 1.30 -10.69
N CYS A 199 -10.87 0.02 -10.31
CA CYS A 199 -9.82 -0.57 -9.48
C CYS A 199 -8.49 -0.66 -10.25
N LYS A 200 -7.37 -0.83 -9.53
CA LYS A 200 -6.00 -0.86 -10.09
C LYS A 200 -5.47 0.48 -10.63
N GLU A 201 -6.28 1.54 -10.56
CA GLU A 201 -5.93 2.87 -11.07
C GLU A 201 -5.97 3.95 -9.99
N VAL A 202 -5.29 5.07 -10.28
CA VAL A 202 -5.36 6.30 -9.48
C VAL A 202 -6.31 7.27 -10.16
N THR A 203 -7.40 7.62 -9.49
CA THR A 203 -8.38 8.59 -9.96
C THR A 203 -8.33 9.84 -9.10
N GLU A 204 -8.07 10.99 -9.72
CA GLU A 204 -8.08 12.29 -9.08
C GLU A 204 -9.42 12.99 -9.33
N ILE A 205 -10.05 13.48 -8.25
CA ILE A 205 -11.33 14.19 -8.31
C ILE A 205 -11.12 15.60 -7.76
N GLY A 206 -11.13 16.57 -8.68
CA GLY A 206 -10.88 17.97 -8.39
C GLY A 206 -12.14 18.82 -8.50
N GLY A 207 -12.14 20.01 -7.87
CA GLY A 207 -13.25 20.95 -8.03
C GLY A 207 -13.31 22.01 -6.93
N VAL A 208 -14.19 23.00 -7.13
CA VAL A 208 -14.37 24.13 -6.20
C VAL A 208 -14.87 23.67 -4.81
N PRO A 209 -14.66 24.44 -3.73
CA PRO A 209 -15.27 24.16 -2.42
C PRO A 209 -16.80 24.00 -2.51
N GLY A 210 -17.38 23.13 -1.69
CA GLY A 210 -18.83 22.90 -1.65
C GLY A 210 -19.44 22.13 -2.84
N ILE A 211 -18.63 21.77 -3.85
CA ILE A 211 -19.15 21.06 -5.04
C ILE A 211 -19.57 19.61 -4.75
N GLY A 212 -19.08 18.99 -3.68
CA GLY A 212 -19.46 17.62 -3.30
C GLY A 212 -18.34 16.57 -3.35
N LYS A 213 -17.06 16.98 -3.37
CA LYS A 213 -15.90 16.05 -3.37
C LYS A 213 -15.93 15.06 -2.20
N THR A 214 -15.99 15.56 -0.97
CA THR A 214 -16.08 14.72 0.25
C THR A 214 -17.33 13.83 0.24
N GLN A 215 -18.45 14.32 -0.30
CA GLN A 215 -19.68 13.54 -0.45
C GLN A 215 -19.49 12.34 -1.38
N LEU A 216 -18.80 12.54 -2.51
CA LEU A 216 -18.44 11.47 -3.41
C LEU A 216 -17.42 10.50 -2.80
N GLY A 217 -16.42 11.00 -2.05
CA GLY A 217 -15.49 10.16 -1.29
C GLY A 217 -16.22 9.24 -0.30
N ILE A 218 -17.12 9.79 0.52
CA ILE A 218 -17.91 9.00 1.49
C ILE A 218 -18.82 8.00 0.74
N GLN A 219 -19.44 8.41 -0.36
CA GLN A 219 -20.25 7.51 -1.20
C GLN A 219 -19.46 6.30 -1.69
N LEU A 220 -18.23 6.51 -2.19
CA LEU A 220 -17.36 5.42 -2.66
C LEU A 220 -16.91 4.50 -1.51
N ALA A 221 -16.68 5.05 -0.32
CA ALA A 221 -16.34 4.26 0.87
C ALA A 221 -17.48 3.32 1.32
N VAL A 222 -18.72 3.69 1.05
CA VAL A 222 -19.90 2.83 1.26
C VAL A 222 -20.08 1.86 0.08
N ASN A 223 -20.02 2.36 -1.16
CA ASN A 223 -20.33 1.58 -2.35
C ASN A 223 -19.36 0.43 -2.63
N VAL A 224 -18.10 0.56 -2.24
CA VAL A 224 -17.11 -0.52 -2.39
C VAL A 224 -17.54 -1.81 -1.68
N GLN A 225 -18.39 -1.70 -0.65
CA GLN A 225 -18.83 -2.81 0.18
C GLN A 225 -20.08 -3.50 -0.34
N ILE A 226 -20.72 -2.95 -1.38
CA ILE A 226 -21.87 -3.58 -2.06
C ILE A 226 -21.42 -4.97 -2.55
N PRO A 227 -22.11 -6.07 -2.21
CA PRO A 227 -21.70 -7.41 -2.61
C PRO A 227 -21.78 -7.64 -4.12
N TYR A 228 -21.04 -8.65 -4.60
CA TYR A 228 -21.02 -9.05 -6.02
C TYR A 228 -22.40 -9.42 -6.58
N ASP A 229 -23.27 -10.02 -5.77
CA ASP A 229 -24.65 -10.38 -6.18
C ASP A 229 -25.52 -9.15 -6.51
N TYR A 230 -25.11 -7.97 -6.04
CA TYR A 230 -25.72 -6.67 -6.35
C TYR A 230 -24.89 -5.86 -7.37
N GLY A 231 -23.90 -6.48 -8.02
CA GLY A 231 -23.02 -5.83 -8.99
C GLY A 231 -21.93 -4.96 -8.37
N GLY A 232 -21.67 -5.09 -7.06
CA GLY A 232 -20.61 -4.37 -6.36
C GLY A 232 -19.31 -5.18 -6.25
N VAL A 233 -18.44 -4.75 -5.33
CA VAL A 233 -17.08 -5.30 -5.16
C VAL A 233 -16.91 -6.10 -3.85
N GLY A 234 -17.78 -5.89 -2.86
CA GLY A 234 -17.75 -6.60 -1.58
C GLY A 234 -16.47 -6.41 -0.76
N GLY A 235 -15.82 -5.23 -0.85
CA GLY A 235 -14.58 -4.92 -0.15
C GLY A 235 -14.72 -3.89 0.96
N LYS A 236 -13.61 -3.56 1.64
CA LYS A 236 -13.51 -2.49 2.65
C LYS A 236 -12.90 -1.22 2.07
N ALA A 237 -13.06 -0.12 2.80
CA ALA A 237 -12.49 1.18 2.46
C ALA A 237 -11.42 1.60 3.45
N ILE A 238 -10.34 2.21 2.96
CA ILE A 238 -9.46 3.08 3.75
C ILE A 238 -9.82 4.53 3.41
N TYR A 239 -10.03 5.36 4.43
CA TYR A 239 -10.30 6.78 4.27
C TYR A 239 -9.27 7.60 5.06
N ILE A 240 -8.43 8.34 4.35
CA ILE A 240 -7.42 9.23 4.92
C ILE A 240 -7.94 10.65 4.85
N ASP A 241 -8.15 11.27 6.02
CA ASP A 241 -8.72 12.59 6.16
C ASP A 241 -7.69 13.58 6.71
N THR A 242 -7.30 14.51 5.86
CA THR A 242 -6.33 15.58 6.11
C THR A 242 -6.99 16.87 6.59
N GLU A 243 -8.28 17.07 6.33
CA GLU A 243 -9.00 18.32 6.66
C GLU A 243 -9.87 18.21 7.92
N GLY A 244 -10.37 17.01 8.23
CA GLY A 244 -11.33 16.75 9.29
C GLY A 244 -12.76 16.81 8.76
N SER A 245 -12.91 16.64 7.44
CA SER A 245 -14.16 16.81 6.70
C SER A 245 -15.05 15.56 6.73
N PHE A 246 -14.51 14.41 7.12
CA PHE A 246 -15.27 13.17 7.21
C PHE A 246 -16.29 13.24 8.35
N MET A 247 -17.57 13.01 8.03
CA MET A 247 -18.66 13.01 9.00
C MET A 247 -19.27 11.62 9.08
N ALA A 248 -19.16 10.97 10.25
CA ALA A 248 -19.66 9.60 10.45
C ALA A 248 -21.20 9.53 10.30
N GLU A 249 -21.93 10.53 10.76
CA GLU A 249 -23.38 10.64 10.58
C GLU A 249 -23.76 10.70 9.10
N ARG A 250 -22.91 11.35 8.30
CA ARG A 250 -23.13 11.44 6.86
C ARG A 250 -22.87 10.10 6.18
N ALA A 251 -21.82 9.38 6.59
CA ALA A 251 -21.58 8.01 6.14
C ALA A 251 -22.75 7.08 6.49
N LEU A 252 -23.33 7.23 7.69
CA LEU A 252 -24.51 6.48 8.12
C LEU A 252 -25.72 6.73 7.22
N GLN A 253 -26.04 7.98 6.91
CA GLN A 253 -27.15 8.31 5.99
C GLN A 253 -26.98 7.67 4.60
N ILE A 254 -25.75 7.65 4.10
CA ILE A 254 -25.45 7.04 2.79
C ILE A 254 -25.51 5.51 2.88
N ALA A 255 -25.05 4.92 3.99
CA ALA A 255 -25.15 3.49 4.25
C ALA A 255 -26.60 3.02 4.39
N GLU A 256 -27.46 3.77 5.09
CA GLU A 256 -28.90 3.51 5.19
C GLU A 256 -29.57 3.51 3.82
N ALA A 257 -29.23 4.50 2.98
CA ALA A 257 -29.73 4.55 1.60
C ALA A 257 -29.24 3.34 0.79
N CYS A 258 -27.97 2.96 0.90
CA CYS A 258 -27.42 1.79 0.22
C CYS A 258 -28.10 0.48 0.65
N SER A 259 -28.30 0.26 1.96
CA SER A 259 -29.04 -0.89 2.49
C SER A 259 -30.48 -0.94 1.97
N HIS A 260 -31.16 0.22 1.91
CA HIS A 260 -32.51 0.31 1.36
C HIS A 260 -32.54 -0.02 -0.14
N ASP A 261 -31.64 0.56 -0.93
CA ASP A 261 -31.55 0.36 -2.37
C ASP A 261 -31.30 -1.13 -2.69
N MET A 262 -30.43 -1.81 -1.93
CA MET A 262 -30.22 -3.27 -2.05
C MET A 262 -31.46 -4.08 -1.67
N ALA A 263 -32.14 -3.75 -0.56
CA ALA A 263 -33.35 -4.45 -0.14
C ALA A 263 -34.49 -4.32 -1.16
N GLU A 264 -34.62 -3.16 -1.81
CA GLU A 264 -35.56 -2.93 -2.91
C GLU A 264 -35.21 -3.80 -4.13
N TYR A 265 -33.93 -3.85 -4.50
CA TYR A 265 -33.43 -4.73 -5.57
C TYR A 265 -33.79 -6.20 -5.30
N SER A 266 -33.52 -6.71 -4.09
CA SER A 266 -33.83 -8.10 -3.74
C SER A 266 -35.32 -8.44 -3.92
N ARG A 267 -36.22 -7.52 -3.55
CA ARG A 267 -37.68 -7.70 -3.67
C ARG A 267 -38.14 -7.80 -5.11
N LEU A 268 -37.48 -7.09 -6.03
CA LEU A 268 -37.83 -7.08 -7.45
C LEU A 268 -37.33 -8.33 -8.18
N TYR A 269 -36.13 -8.82 -7.84
CA TYR A 269 -35.44 -9.86 -8.62
C TYR A 269 -35.46 -11.27 -7.98
N HIS A 270 -35.74 -11.43 -6.67
CA HIS A 270 -35.75 -12.75 -6.00
C HIS A 270 -37.14 -13.37 -5.78
N LYS A 271 -38.11 -13.18 -6.68
CA LYS A 271 -39.42 -13.87 -6.63
C LYS A 271 -39.40 -15.37 -7.03
N GLY A 272 -38.25 -16.05 -6.88
CA GLY A 272 -38.07 -17.46 -7.26
C GLY A 272 -37.86 -18.41 -6.07
N PRO A 273 -38.12 -19.72 -6.22
CA PRO A 273 -38.00 -20.72 -5.15
C PRO A 273 -36.56 -21.05 -4.68
N GLN A 274 -35.56 -20.30 -5.15
CA GLN A 274 -34.16 -20.37 -4.71
C GLN A 274 -33.70 -19.02 -4.14
N ALA A 275 -34.49 -18.45 -3.22
CA ALA A 275 -34.03 -17.31 -2.43
C ALA A 275 -32.87 -17.80 -1.53
N CYS A 276 -31.63 -17.61 -1.99
CA CYS A 276 -30.48 -17.68 -1.10
C CYS A 276 -30.74 -16.63 0.00
N GLU A 277 -30.56 -16.99 1.27
CA GLU A 277 -30.59 -16.04 2.37
C GLU A 277 -29.43 -15.04 2.19
N VAL A 278 -29.69 -13.97 1.44
CA VAL A 278 -28.72 -12.90 1.29
C VAL A 278 -28.67 -12.17 2.62
N LYS A 279 -27.55 -12.32 3.33
CA LYS A 279 -27.30 -11.63 4.60
C LYS A 279 -27.55 -10.13 4.41
N THR A 280 -28.59 -9.62 5.03
CA THR A 280 -28.95 -8.20 4.92
C THR A 280 -27.89 -7.37 5.66
N MET A 281 -27.10 -6.62 4.89
CA MET A 281 -26.06 -5.75 5.44
C MET A 281 -26.70 -4.55 6.14
N GLN A 282 -26.42 -4.42 7.43
CA GLN A 282 -26.92 -3.32 8.25
C GLN A 282 -26.06 -2.07 8.05
N PRO A 283 -26.60 -0.86 8.23
CA PRO A 283 -25.83 0.38 8.10
C PRO A 283 -24.58 0.40 8.98
N LYS A 284 -24.64 -0.19 10.18
CA LYS A 284 -23.49 -0.32 11.09
C LYS A 284 -22.35 -1.14 10.48
N ASP A 285 -22.67 -2.19 9.73
CA ASP A 285 -21.67 -3.03 9.08
C ASP A 285 -20.83 -2.20 8.08
N PHE A 286 -21.47 -1.25 7.38
CA PHE A 286 -20.75 -0.34 6.49
C PHE A 286 -19.75 0.52 7.24
N LEU A 287 -20.15 1.10 8.37
CA LEU A 287 -19.31 1.99 9.16
C LEU A 287 -18.10 1.25 9.77
N GLU A 288 -18.30 0.02 10.26
CA GLU A 288 -17.22 -0.82 10.81
C GLU A 288 -16.16 -1.18 9.76
N ASN A 289 -16.52 -1.17 8.48
CA ASN A 289 -15.67 -1.53 7.35
C ASN A 289 -15.01 -0.32 6.66
N ILE A 290 -15.16 0.89 7.23
CA ILE A 290 -14.42 2.10 6.80
C ILE A 290 -13.27 2.33 7.79
N LEU A 291 -12.06 2.02 7.35
CA LEU A 291 -10.81 2.19 8.10
C LEU A 291 -10.35 3.65 7.98
N TYR A 292 -10.66 4.46 9.00
CA TYR A 292 -10.41 5.89 9.01
C TYR A 292 -9.05 6.26 9.61
N PHE A 293 -8.31 7.15 8.92
CA PHE A 293 -7.08 7.76 9.41
C PHE A 293 -7.18 9.27 9.38
N ARG A 294 -7.00 9.91 10.53
CA ARG A 294 -6.79 11.36 10.62
C ARG A 294 -5.31 11.65 10.43
N VAL A 295 -4.99 12.57 9.52
CA VAL A 295 -3.62 13.03 9.27
C VAL A 295 -3.54 14.53 9.49
N CYS A 296 -2.66 14.96 10.38
CA CYS A 296 -2.57 16.36 10.84
C CYS A 296 -1.35 17.10 10.30
N SER A 297 -0.48 16.45 9.53
CA SER A 297 0.70 17.08 8.93
C SER A 297 1.16 16.36 7.66
N TYR A 298 1.97 17.02 6.83
CA TYR A 298 2.57 16.38 5.65
C TYR A 298 3.52 15.23 6.02
N THR A 299 4.18 15.30 7.18
CA THR A 299 5.09 14.26 7.66
C THR A 299 4.32 12.99 8.05
N GLU A 300 3.21 13.13 8.76
CA GLU A 300 2.26 12.04 9.02
C GLU A 300 1.72 11.44 7.73
N GLN A 301 1.41 12.29 6.74
CA GLN A 301 0.92 11.83 5.44
C GLN A 301 1.95 10.95 4.71
N ILE A 302 3.23 11.34 4.73
CA ILE A 302 4.32 10.54 4.17
C ILE A 302 4.46 9.22 4.94
N ALA A 303 4.49 9.28 6.26
CA ALA A 303 4.66 8.10 7.11
C ALA A 303 3.53 7.08 6.88
N LEU A 304 2.28 7.53 6.89
CA LEU A 304 1.12 6.69 6.60
C LEU A 304 1.20 6.11 5.20
N THR A 305 1.52 6.92 4.18
CA THR A 305 1.65 6.44 2.79
C THR A 305 2.67 5.32 2.68
N ASN A 306 3.80 5.41 3.40
CA ASN A 306 4.82 4.36 3.42
C ASN A 306 4.37 3.09 4.17
N TYR A 307 3.54 3.24 5.21
CA TYR A 307 2.98 2.13 5.98
C TYR A 307 1.85 1.38 5.25
N LEU A 308 1.15 2.02 4.30
CA LEU A 308 0.00 1.42 3.60
C LEU A 308 0.32 0.10 2.89
N ASP A 309 1.55 -0.14 2.43
CA ASP A 309 1.93 -1.41 1.78
C ASP A 309 1.85 -2.59 2.76
N GLU A 310 2.26 -2.40 4.01
CA GLU A 310 2.12 -3.43 5.06
C GLU A 310 0.68 -3.52 5.53
N PHE A 311 0.04 -2.39 5.79
CA PHE A 311 -1.35 -2.36 6.23
C PHE A 311 -2.30 -3.10 5.26
N ILE A 312 -2.18 -2.86 3.95
CA ILE A 312 -3.06 -3.52 2.96
C ILE A 312 -2.73 -5.02 2.81
N LYS A 313 -1.51 -5.48 3.14
CA LYS A 313 -1.22 -6.93 3.18
C LYS A 313 -2.02 -7.65 4.26
N ASP A 314 -2.21 -6.99 5.39
CA ASP A 314 -2.98 -7.53 6.52
C ASP A 314 -4.49 -7.31 6.34
N HIS A 315 -4.87 -6.35 5.48
CA HIS A 315 -6.25 -6.02 5.12
C HIS A 315 -6.55 -6.29 3.64
N LYS A 316 -6.45 -7.55 3.22
CA LYS A 316 -6.60 -7.98 1.80
C LYS A 316 -7.99 -7.75 1.19
N ASP A 317 -8.98 -7.52 2.05
CA ASP A 317 -10.35 -7.19 1.69
C ASP A 317 -10.56 -5.70 1.37
N VAL A 318 -9.56 -4.84 1.59
CA VAL A 318 -9.61 -3.44 1.13
C VAL A 318 -9.62 -3.38 -0.39
N LYS A 319 -10.52 -2.58 -0.94
CA LYS A 319 -10.69 -2.39 -2.40
C LYS A 319 -10.70 -0.93 -2.83
N VAL A 320 -10.79 0.00 -1.88
CA VAL A 320 -10.64 1.44 -2.16
C VAL A 320 -9.80 2.14 -1.09
N LEU A 321 -8.92 3.02 -1.52
CA LEU A 321 -8.16 3.98 -0.70
C LEU A 321 -8.56 5.39 -1.13
N ILE A 322 -9.15 6.16 -0.21
CA ILE A 322 -9.57 7.55 -0.44
C ILE A 322 -8.66 8.47 0.37
N ILE A 323 -8.18 9.55 -0.25
CA ILE A 323 -7.40 10.60 0.42
C ILE A 323 -8.12 11.95 0.25
N ASP A 324 -8.70 12.47 1.33
CA ASP A 324 -9.42 13.75 1.39
C ASP A 324 -8.67 14.81 2.22
N SER A 325 -8.03 15.81 1.63
CA SER A 325 -7.55 15.88 0.25
C SER A 325 -6.07 15.52 0.19
N ILE A 326 -5.59 15.08 -0.98
CA ILE A 326 -4.14 14.88 -1.19
C ILE A 326 -3.36 16.20 -1.07
N THR A 327 -4.06 17.34 -1.13
CA THR A 327 -3.46 18.66 -1.29
C THR A 327 -3.31 19.48 -0.03
N PHE A 328 -4.10 19.22 1.01
CA PHE A 328 -4.26 20.12 2.15
C PHE A 328 -2.91 20.49 2.80
N HIS A 329 -2.16 19.49 3.26
CA HIS A 329 -0.85 19.68 3.93
C HIS A 329 0.29 20.11 3.00
N PHE A 330 0.09 20.06 1.68
CA PHE A 330 1.09 20.46 0.69
C PHE A 330 0.81 21.84 0.10
N ARG A 331 -0.24 22.54 0.56
CA ARG A 331 -0.53 23.93 0.15
C ARG A 331 -0.22 24.94 1.25
N GLN A 332 -0.22 24.52 2.51
CA GLN A 332 0.03 25.36 3.66
C GLN A 332 1.48 25.14 4.12
N ASP A 333 2.20 26.23 4.42
CA ASP A 333 3.45 26.24 5.17
C ASP A 333 4.54 25.25 4.70
N PHE A 334 4.71 25.12 3.38
CA PHE A 334 5.75 24.31 2.77
C PHE A 334 6.72 25.21 2.00
N ASP A 335 7.78 25.70 2.63
CA ASP A 335 8.67 26.71 2.03
C ASP A 335 9.51 26.16 0.87
N ASP A 336 9.99 24.92 0.98
CA ASP A 336 10.83 24.28 -0.03
C ASP A 336 9.98 23.60 -1.11
N MET A 337 9.74 24.32 -2.22
CA MET A 337 9.00 23.81 -3.38
C MET A 337 9.69 22.61 -4.06
N ALA A 338 11.02 22.52 -4.00
CA ALA A 338 11.76 21.41 -4.62
C ALA A 338 11.57 20.13 -3.80
N LEU A 339 11.71 20.23 -2.47
CA LEU A 339 11.39 19.14 -1.55
C LEU A 339 9.92 18.72 -1.69
N ARG A 340 9.00 19.68 -1.71
CA ARG A 340 7.56 19.43 -1.92
C ARG A 340 7.31 18.58 -3.17
N THR A 341 7.94 18.96 -4.28
CA THR A 341 7.80 18.25 -5.57
C THR A 341 8.32 16.83 -5.48
N ARG A 342 9.49 16.63 -4.84
CA ARG A 342 10.09 15.30 -4.65
C ARG A 342 9.23 14.40 -3.76
N VAL A 343 8.73 14.95 -2.65
CA VAL A 343 7.86 14.23 -1.71
C VAL A 343 6.56 13.81 -2.39
N LEU A 344 5.89 14.75 -3.06
CA LEU A 344 4.67 14.46 -3.83
C LEU A 344 4.92 13.40 -4.90
N GLY A 345 6.05 13.48 -5.63
CA GLY A 345 6.45 12.44 -6.58
C GLY A 345 6.59 11.05 -5.92
N GLY A 346 7.20 10.99 -4.74
CA GLY A 346 7.31 9.76 -3.96
C GLY A 346 5.96 9.18 -3.53
N ILE A 347 5.05 10.04 -3.04
CA ILE A 347 3.68 9.65 -2.67
C ILE A 347 2.93 9.13 -3.90
N ALA A 348 2.97 9.85 -5.02
CA ALA A 348 2.33 9.44 -6.27
C ALA A 348 2.81 8.06 -6.74
N LEU A 349 4.13 7.82 -6.75
CA LEU A 349 4.72 6.54 -7.13
C LEU A 349 4.26 5.40 -6.21
N ASN A 350 4.21 5.65 -4.90
CA ASN A 350 3.75 4.65 -3.94
C ASN A 350 2.26 4.34 -4.13
N LEU A 351 1.41 5.35 -4.28
CA LEU A 351 -0.02 5.17 -4.54
C LEU A 351 -0.31 4.40 -5.83
N MET A 352 0.40 4.70 -6.92
CA MET A 352 0.31 3.94 -8.17
C MET A 352 0.74 2.47 -7.98
N LYS A 353 1.80 2.23 -7.19
CA LYS A 353 2.26 0.88 -6.87
C LYS A 353 1.21 0.12 -6.05
N LEU A 354 0.61 0.76 -5.03
CA LEU A 354 -0.44 0.16 -4.20
C LEU A 354 -1.65 -0.23 -5.03
N ALA A 355 -2.12 0.67 -5.91
CA ALA A 355 -3.25 0.43 -6.80
C ALA A 355 -3.06 -0.87 -7.61
N ARG A 356 -1.92 -1.00 -8.32
CA ARG A 356 -1.64 -2.17 -9.15
C ARG A 356 -1.36 -3.43 -8.34
N LYS A 357 -0.53 -3.32 -7.30
CA LYS A 357 -0.06 -4.46 -6.50
C LYS A 357 -1.21 -5.16 -5.76
N PHE A 358 -2.16 -4.39 -5.22
CA PHE A 358 -3.25 -4.93 -4.41
C PHE A 358 -4.60 -4.91 -5.11
N GLY A 359 -4.67 -4.35 -6.33
CA GLY A 359 -5.92 -4.23 -7.07
C GLY A 359 -6.93 -3.30 -6.41
N VAL A 360 -6.45 -2.28 -5.69
CA VAL A 360 -7.28 -1.28 -5.01
C VAL A 360 -7.54 -0.09 -5.94
N ALA A 361 -8.72 0.50 -5.88
CA ALA A 361 -8.99 1.81 -6.45
C ALA A 361 -8.38 2.90 -5.54
N VAL A 362 -7.52 3.77 -6.07
CA VAL A 362 -6.99 4.90 -5.31
C VAL A 362 -7.69 6.18 -5.76
N VAL A 363 -8.38 6.85 -4.84
CA VAL A 363 -9.17 8.05 -5.11
C VAL A 363 -8.57 9.24 -4.36
N LEU A 364 -8.12 10.25 -5.11
CA LEU A 364 -7.46 11.43 -4.57
C LEU A 364 -8.39 12.62 -4.74
N LEU A 365 -8.88 13.18 -3.63
CA LEU A 365 -9.64 14.43 -3.69
C LEU A 365 -8.65 15.59 -3.75
N ASN A 366 -8.87 16.51 -4.69
CA ASN A 366 -8.00 17.66 -4.94
C ASN A 366 -8.81 18.96 -4.90
N GLN A 367 -8.24 19.99 -4.30
CA GLN A 367 -8.79 21.34 -4.26
C GLN A 367 -8.37 22.16 -5.49
N VAL A 368 -9.06 23.27 -5.74
CA VAL A 368 -8.66 24.23 -6.78
C VAL A 368 -7.75 25.32 -6.21
N THR A 369 -6.89 25.85 -7.08
CA THR A 369 -6.06 27.03 -6.90
C THR A 369 -6.27 27.99 -8.05
N THR A 370 -5.87 29.24 -7.88
CA THR A 370 -5.82 30.21 -8.97
C THR A 370 -4.44 30.17 -9.61
N LYS A 371 -4.37 29.97 -10.93
CA LYS A 371 -3.15 30.09 -11.74
C LYS A 371 -3.27 31.36 -12.58
N TYR A 372 -2.22 32.17 -12.63
CA TYR A 372 -2.13 33.32 -13.52
C TYR A 372 -1.40 32.89 -14.79
N SER A 373 -2.05 33.01 -15.95
CA SER A 373 -1.49 32.70 -17.27
C SER A 373 -2.03 33.71 -18.27
N ASP A 374 -1.18 34.16 -19.20
CA ASP A 374 -1.58 34.97 -20.35
C ASP A 374 -2.41 36.24 -20.01
N GLY A 375 -2.10 36.86 -18.88
CA GLY A 375 -2.79 38.08 -18.43
C GLY A 375 -4.06 37.83 -17.63
N SER A 376 -4.50 36.58 -17.47
CA SER A 376 -5.75 36.22 -16.78
C SER A 376 -5.57 35.19 -15.67
N PHE A 377 -6.48 35.24 -14.70
CA PHE A 377 -6.56 34.26 -13.62
C PHE A 377 -7.54 33.15 -14.01
N HIS A 378 -7.09 31.91 -13.94
CA HIS A 378 -7.91 30.74 -14.19
C HIS A 378 -7.86 29.79 -12.99
N LEU A 379 -8.97 29.07 -12.77
CA LEU A 379 -8.99 27.98 -11.80
C LEU A 379 -8.23 26.79 -12.37
N ALA A 380 -7.32 26.25 -11.58
CA ALA A 380 -6.58 25.02 -11.86
C ALA A 380 -6.62 24.12 -10.63
N LEU A 381 -6.37 22.82 -10.79
CA LEU A 381 -6.16 21.96 -9.62
C LEU A 381 -4.88 22.34 -8.90
N ALA A 382 -4.87 22.14 -7.58
CA ALA A 382 -3.67 22.35 -6.78
C ALA A 382 -2.61 21.28 -7.08
N LEU A 383 -1.38 21.55 -6.63
CA LEU A 383 -0.14 20.76 -6.84
C LEU A 383 0.53 20.91 -8.21
N GLY A 384 -0.13 21.53 -9.18
CA GLY A 384 0.50 21.95 -10.44
C GLY A 384 0.80 20.83 -11.43
N ASP A 385 1.47 21.19 -12.52
CA ASP A 385 1.57 20.34 -13.71
C ASP A 385 2.41 19.06 -13.47
N SER A 386 3.42 19.11 -12.60
CA SER A 386 4.21 17.92 -12.24
C SER A 386 3.38 16.84 -11.54
N TRP A 387 2.43 17.24 -10.69
CA TRP A 387 1.47 16.32 -10.07
C TRP A 387 0.47 15.77 -11.09
N SER A 388 0.21 16.53 -12.15
CA SER A 388 -0.84 16.19 -13.10
C SER A 388 -0.62 14.84 -13.81
N HIS A 389 0.61 14.34 -13.82
CA HIS A 389 0.99 13.04 -14.37
C HIS A 389 0.76 11.86 -13.41
N ALA A 390 0.55 12.11 -12.11
CA ALA A 390 0.39 11.09 -11.08
C ALA A 390 -0.94 10.31 -11.18
N SER A 391 -2.01 10.97 -11.62
CA SER A 391 -3.34 10.36 -11.76
C SER A 391 -3.53 9.72 -13.14
N THR A 392 -4.09 8.50 -13.19
CA THR A 392 -4.49 7.84 -14.44
C THR A 392 -5.70 8.56 -15.03
N ASN A 393 -6.72 8.75 -14.20
CA ASN A 393 -7.94 9.47 -14.56
C ASN A 393 -8.04 10.76 -13.73
N ARG A 394 -8.54 11.83 -14.35
CA ARG A 394 -8.90 13.06 -13.65
C ARG A 394 -10.33 13.47 -13.99
N ILE A 395 -11.10 13.69 -12.95
CA ILE A 395 -12.49 14.15 -13.00
C ILE A 395 -12.54 15.54 -12.36
N ILE A 396 -13.13 16.50 -13.05
CA ILE A 396 -13.36 17.86 -12.55
C ILE A 396 -14.84 18.04 -12.27
N LEU A 397 -15.15 18.36 -11.02
CA LEU A 397 -16.48 18.71 -10.56
C LEU A 397 -16.65 20.22 -10.66
N HIS A 398 -17.71 20.66 -11.34
CA HIS A 398 -18.01 22.08 -11.53
C HIS A 398 -19.52 22.35 -11.47
N TRP A 399 -19.86 23.63 -11.25
CA TRP A 399 -21.23 24.11 -11.40
C TRP A 399 -21.52 24.42 -12.88
N ASN A 400 -22.74 24.15 -13.32
CA ASN A 400 -23.29 24.60 -14.58
C ASN A 400 -24.68 25.17 -14.30
N GLY A 401 -24.77 26.49 -14.17
CA GLY A 401 -25.92 27.12 -13.51
C GLY A 401 -26.05 26.62 -12.07
N ASP A 402 -27.25 26.14 -11.71
CA ASP A 402 -27.56 25.60 -10.38
C ASP A 402 -27.35 24.08 -10.27
N GLU A 403 -26.86 23.45 -11.34
CA GLU A 403 -26.62 22.00 -11.39
C GLU A 403 -25.13 21.68 -11.26
N ARG A 404 -24.83 20.50 -10.68
CA ARG A 404 -23.45 20.01 -10.58
C ARG A 404 -23.16 19.07 -11.74
N TYR A 405 -21.99 19.25 -12.35
CA TYR A 405 -21.49 18.41 -13.43
C TYR A 405 -20.10 17.88 -13.10
N ALA A 406 -19.81 16.69 -13.59
CA ALA A 406 -18.51 16.05 -13.55
C ALA A 406 -18.02 15.87 -14.98
N TYR A 407 -16.79 16.30 -15.27
CA TYR A 407 -16.16 16.20 -16.59
C TYR A 407 -14.83 15.44 -16.50
N ILE A 408 -14.56 14.60 -17.51
CA ILE A 408 -13.30 13.84 -17.62
C ILE A 408 -12.23 14.71 -18.29
N ASP A 409 -11.34 15.26 -17.46
CA ASP A 409 -10.20 16.10 -17.89
C ASP A 409 -9.06 15.27 -18.47
N LYS A 410 -8.83 14.09 -17.89
CA LYS A 410 -7.76 13.19 -18.30
C LYS A 410 -8.22 11.75 -18.17
N SER A 411 -8.04 10.95 -19.21
CA SER A 411 -8.12 9.49 -19.17
C SER A 411 -7.38 8.90 -20.37
N PRO A 412 -6.66 7.77 -20.21
CA PRO A 412 -6.04 7.06 -21.34
C PRO A 412 -7.04 6.25 -22.16
N SER A 413 -8.19 5.87 -21.59
CA SER A 413 -9.15 4.94 -22.18
C SER A 413 -10.53 5.53 -22.40
N LEU A 414 -10.92 6.54 -21.61
CA LEU A 414 -12.23 7.18 -21.69
C LEU A 414 -12.18 8.43 -22.58
N ARG A 415 -13.26 8.67 -23.31
CA ARG A 415 -13.44 9.90 -24.08
C ARG A 415 -13.80 11.05 -23.14
N SER A 416 -13.39 12.27 -23.49
CA SER A 416 -13.87 13.47 -22.79
C SER A 416 -15.40 13.53 -22.87
N ALA A 417 -16.01 13.54 -21.70
CA ALA A 417 -17.46 13.55 -21.51
C ALA A 417 -17.79 14.29 -20.21
N SER A 418 -19.05 14.73 -20.11
CA SER A 418 -19.57 15.40 -18.92
C SER A 418 -20.93 14.81 -18.54
N ALA A 419 -21.19 14.68 -17.24
CA ALA A 419 -22.42 14.12 -16.71
C ALA A 419 -22.93 14.95 -15.52
N PRO A 420 -24.25 15.20 -15.44
CA PRO A 420 -24.84 15.85 -14.28
C PRO A 420 -24.91 14.89 -13.09
N TYR A 421 -24.81 15.42 -11.88
CA TYR A 421 -25.05 14.67 -10.65
C TYR A 421 -25.66 15.57 -9.57
N SER A 422 -26.25 14.94 -8.56
CA SER A 422 -26.87 15.61 -7.42
C SER A 422 -26.33 15.09 -6.10
N VAL A 423 -26.13 16.00 -5.15
CA VAL A 423 -25.89 15.66 -3.75
C VAL A 423 -27.25 15.68 -3.02
N THR A 424 -27.69 14.53 -2.54
CA THR A 424 -29.01 14.34 -1.92
C THR A 424 -28.86 13.76 -0.51
N PRO A 425 -29.91 13.68 0.32
CA PRO A 425 -29.85 12.95 1.59
C PRO A 425 -29.40 11.49 1.44
N LYS A 426 -29.67 10.85 0.30
CA LYS A 426 -29.24 9.48 -0.02
C LYS A 426 -27.78 9.37 -0.52
N GLY A 427 -27.08 10.50 -0.65
CA GLY A 427 -25.73 10.55 -1.22
C GLY A 427 -25.69 11.11 -2.63
N ILE A 428 -24.73 10.68 -3.44
CA ILE A 428 -24.59 11.08 -4.84
C ILE A 428 -25.61 10.31 -5.69
N ARG A 429 -26.41 11.00 -6.49
CA ARG A 429 -27.46 10.42 -7.34
C ARG A 429 -27.54 11.14 -8.69
N ASN A 430 -28.28 10.57 -9.65
CA ASN A 430 -28.62 11.23 -10.91
C ASN A 430 -29.30 12.59 -10.67
N SER A 431 -29.09 13.52 -11.59
CA SER A 431 -29.81 14.79 -11.56
C SER A 431 -31.25 14.61 -12.04
N SER A 432 -32.20 15.16 -11.27
CA SER A 432 -33.64 15.06 -11.53
C SER A 432 -34.08 15.72 -12.85
N SER A 433 -33.25 16.60 -13.42
CA SER A 433 -33.54 17.36 -14.63
C SER A 433 -33.59 16.52 -15.92
N ASN A 434 -32.99 15.33 -15.92
CA ASN A 434 -32.99 14.42 -17.07
C ASN A 434 -34.21 13.48 -17.16
N ASN A 435 -35.18 13.54 -16.24
CA ASN A 435 -36.40 12.71 -16.31
C ASN A 435 -37.40 13.09 -17.43
N LYS A 436 -37.00 13.91 -18.40
CA LYS A 436 -37.77 14.15 -19.63
C LYS A 436 -37.22 13.28 -20.78
N ARG A 437 -37.85 12.10 -20.95
CA ARG A 437 -37.77 11.07 -22.01
C ARG A 437 -37.01 9.81 -21.53
N ILE A 438 -37.56 8.60 -21.62
CA ILE A 438 -38.43 8.06 -22.68
C ILE A 438 -39.50 7.10 -22.11
N LYS A 439 -40.79 7.40 -22.35
CA LYS A 439 -41.82 6.35 -22.45
C LYS A 439 -41.69 5.75 -23.85
N HIS A 440 -41.25 4.49 -23.96
CA HIS A 440 -41.50 3.71 -25.17
C HIS A 440 -42.81 2.96 -24.97
N ILE A 441 -43.69 3.13 -25.97
CA ILE A 441 -44.95 2.43 -26.21
C ILE A 441 -44.64 0.97 -26.56
#